data_AF-A0A147IWG4-F1
#
_entry.id   AF-A0A147IWG4-F1
#
_cell.length_a   1.000
_cell.length_b   1.000
_cell.length_c   1.000
_cell.angle_alpha   90.00
_cell.angle_beta   90.00
_cell.angle_gamma   90.00
#
_symmetry.space_group_name_H-M   'P 1'
#
loop_
_entity.id
_entity.type
_entity.pdbx_description
1 polymer ?
#
loop_
_entity_poly.entity_id
_entity_poly.type
_entity_poly.pdbx_seq_one_letter_code
_entity_poly.pdbx_strand_id
1 'polypeptide(L)'
;MQKRGVAILAWMTLLPASIQAQAPQPKNNPQLTAMFDADQAIRASIDPAKPIDMAQVRRMIAEDAMRRATARTLLAEGKLSTAEDYYHAAFLFQHGSDAADYLLAHSLAMAAVARGKAEANWIAAATLDRYLMKIGQPQIYGTQYTRSKESGVTMDPYDRALIPDSLRTTLGVPMQAEQLKKLEGMKAPNAKP
;
A
#
# COMPACT_ATOMS: atom_id res chain seq x y z
N MET A 1 12.35 75.09 9.45
CA MET A 1 12.24 73.62 9.38
C MET A 1 10.82 73.25 8.96
N GLN A 2 10.59 72.97 7.67
CA GLN A 2 9.30 72.46 7.16
C GLN A 2 9.53 71.05 6.61
N LYS A 3 8.88 70.05 7.24
CA LYS A 3 8.90 68.66 6.78
C LYS A 3 7.86 68.50 5.67
N ARG A 4 8.30 68.17 4.45
CA ARG A 4 7.43 67.76 3.34
C ARG A 4 7.10 66.26 3.51
N GLY A 5 5.83 65.93 3.71
CA GLY A 5 5.35 64.56 3.67
C GLY A 5 5.12 64.12 2.22
N VAL A 6 5.74 63.01 1.82
CA VAL A 6 5.47 62.35 0.53
C VAL A 6 4.43 61.26 0.80
N ALA A 7 3.23 61.41 0.25
CA ALA A 7 2.22 60.36 0.23
C ALA A 7 2.46 59.46 -0.98
N ILE A 8 2.91 58.23 -0.74
CA ILE A 8 3.06 57.20 -1.78
C ILE A 8 1.69 56.52 -1.93
N LEU A 9 0.94 56.85 -2.98
CA LEU A 9 -0.22 56.09 -3.41
C LEU A 9 0.25 54.79 -4.07
N ALA A 10 0.15 53.67 -3.35
CA ALA A 10 0.32 52.34 -3.92
C ALA A 10 -0.95 51.97 -4.71
N TRP A 11 -0.87 51.97 -6.04
CA TRP A 11 -1.89 51.41 -6.91
C TRP A 11 -1.78 49.87 -6.87
N MET A 12 -2.65 49.21 -6.12
CA MET A 12 -2.86 47.76 -6.23
C MET A 12 -3.60 47.47 -7.53
N THR A 13 -2.88 46.99 -8.54
CA THR A 13 -3.48 46.41 -9.74
C THR A 13 -4.08 45.05 -9.38
N LEU A 14 -5.41 44.99 -9.30
CA LEU A 14 -6.14 43.73 -9.29
C LEU A 14 -5.96 43.06 -10.66
N LEU A 15 -5.04 42.09 -10.75
CA LEU A 15 -4.95 41.22 -11.91
C LEU A 15 -6.25 40.40 -12.00
N PRO A 16 -6.94 40.37 -13.16
CA PRO A 16 -8.09 39.50 -13.33
C PRO A 16 -7.63 38.05 -13.16
N ALA A 17 -8.34 37.32 -12.30
CA ALA A 17 -8.11 35.89 -12.12
C ALA A 17 -8.40 35.19 -13.45
N SER A 18 -7.36 34.81 -14.18
CA SER A 18 -7.47 33.95 -15.34
C SER A 18 -8.17 32.67 -14.92
N ILE A 19 -9.36 32.39 -15.47
CA ILE A 19 -9.97 31.07 -15.40
C ILE A 19 -9.06 30.14 -16.22
N GLN A 20 -8.05 29.56 -15.57
CA GLN A 20 -7.35 28.42 -16.14
C GLN A 20 -8.36 27.29 -16.22
N ALA A 21 -8.68 26.87 -17.45
CA ALA A 21 -9.44 25.66 -17.68
C ALA A 21 -8.75 24.52 -16.90
N GLN A 22 -9.41 23.98 -15.89
CA GLN A 22 -8.92 22.82 -15.16
C GLN A 22 -8.72 21.69 -16.17
N ALA A 23 -7.49 21.19 -16.27
CA ALA A 23 -7.20 20.01 -17.07
C ALA A 23 -8.17 18.89 -16.66
N PRO A 24 -8.64 18.06 -17.62
CA PRO A 24 -9.51 16.94 -17.29
C PRO A 24 -8.86 16.09 -16.19
N GLN A 25 -9.63 15.76 -15.16
CA GLN A 25 -9.12 14.88 -14.11
C GLN A 25 -8.71 13.55 -14.74
N PRO A 26 -7.51 13.02 -14.43
CA PRO A 26 -7.07 11.74 -14.95
C PRO A 26 -8.05 10.66 -14.53
N LYS A 27 -8.39 9.77 -15.46
CA LYS A 27 -9.25 8.60 -15.21
C LYS A 27 -8.39 7.39 -14.89
N ASN A 28 -8.88 6.52 -14.02
CA ASN A 28 -8.23 5.26 -13.69
C ASN A 28 -8.00 4.41 -14.95
N ASN A 29 -6.90 3.69 -14.99
CA ASN A 29 -6.55 2.77 -16.06
C ASN A 29 -7.46 1.53 -15.97
N PRO A 30 -8.37 1.30 -16.93
CA PRO A 30 -9.37 0.24 -16.83
C PRO A 30 -8.75 -1.17 -16.86
N GLN A 31 -7.62 -1.35 -17.54
CA GLN A 31 -6.92 -2.63 -17.57
C GLN A 31 -6.31 -2.94 -16.19
N LEU A 32 -5.72 -1.95 -15.54
CA LEU A 32 -5.13 -2.11 -14.22
C LEU A 32 -6.19 -2.39 -13.14
N THR A 33 -7.33 -1.67 -13.21
CA THR A 33 -8.50 -1.94 -12.36
C THR A 33 -9.01 -3.36 -12.56
N ALA A 34 -9.21 -3.81 -13.80
CA ALA A 34 -9.68 -5.18 -14.06
C ALA A 34 -8.70 -6.26 -13.54
N MET A 35 -7.39 -6.02 -13.64
CA MET A 35 -6.39 -6.94 -13.07
C MET A 35 -6.47 -6.97 -11.54
N PHE A 36 -6.62 -5.82 -10.89
CA PHE A 36 -6.80 -5.72 -9.44
C PHE A 36 -8.10 -6.40 -8.98
N ASP A 37 -9.21 -6.18 -9.66
CA ASP A 37 -10.49 -6.79 -9.30
C ASP A 37 -10.43 -8.32 -9.41
N ALA A 38 -9.84 -8.83 -10.50
CA ALA A 38 -9.62 -10.26 -10.68
C ALA A 38 -8.67 -10.83 -9.61
N ASP A 39 -7.63 -10.09 -9.26
CA ASP A 39 -6.71 -10.40 -8.18
C ASP A 39 -7.48 -10.55 -6.85
N GLN A 40 -8.22 -9.52 -6.43
CA GLN A 40 -8.97 -9.54 -5.16
C GLN A 40 -10.09 -10.59 -5.14
N ALA A 41 -10.78 -10.82 -6.26
CA ALA A 41 -11.82 -11.84 -6.35
C ALA A 41 -11.28 -13.25 -6.05
N ILE A 42 -10.07 -13.57 -6.52
CA ILE A 42 -9.44 -14.86 -6.21
C ILE A 42 -9.18 -14.99 -4.70
N ARG A 43 -8.67 -13.94 -4.04
CA ARG A 43 -8.42 -13.97 -2.59
C ARG A 43 -9.72 -14.15 -1.81
N ALA A 44 -10.78 -13.44 -2.21
CA ALA A 44 -12.10 -13.55 -1.60
C ALA A 44 -12.72 -14.94 -1.77
N SER A 45 -12.34 -15.70 -2.80
CA SER A 45 -12.82 -17.06 -3.04
C SER A 45 -12.17 -18.14 -2.17
N ILE A 46 -11.07 -17.82 -1.49
CA ILE A 46 -10.34 -18.78 -0.64
C ILE A 46 -11.08 -18.89 0.70
N ASP A 47 -11.74 -20.04 0.90
CA ASP A 47 -12.31 -20.40 2.20
C ASP A 47 -11.21 -21.01 3.07
N PRO A 48 -10.78 -20.33 4.14
CA PRO A 48 -9.67 -20.82 4.92
C PRO A 48 -10.07 -21.98 5.83
N ALA A 49 -11.37 -22.29 5.98
CA ALA A 49 -11.82 -23.50 6.65
C ALA A 49 -11.62 -24.78 5.82
N LYS A 50 -11.27 -24.67 4.53
CA LYS A 50 -11.07 -25.82 3.64
C LYS A 50 -9.59 -26.20 3.51
N PRO A 51 -9.28 -27.47 3.19
CA PRO A 51 -7.93 -27.87 2.85
C PRO A 51 -7.39 -27.04 1.66
N ILE A 52 -6.09 -26.75 1.68
CA ILE A 52 -5.43 -25.98 0.63
C ILE A 52 -5.45 -26.77 -0.68
N ASP A 53 -6.12 -26.23 -1.70
CA ASP A 53 -6.02 -26.73 -3.08
C ASP A 53 -4.71 -26.23 -3.71
N MET A 54 -3.69 -27.09 -3.71
CA MET A 54 -2.39 -26.78 -4.29
C MET A 54 -2.44 -26.51 -5.81
N ALA A 55 -3.43 -27.03 -6.53
CA ALA A 55 -3.61 -26.71 -7.94
C ALA A 55 -4.16 -25.29 -8.11
N GLN A 56 -5.11 -24.88 -7.28
CA GLN A 56 -5.59 -23.50 -7.22
C GLN A 56 -4.45 -22.53 -6.86
N VAL A 57 -3.63 -22.86 -5.85
CA VAL A 57 -2.48 -22.02 -5.45
C VAL A 57 -1.50 -21.82 -6.59
N ARG A 58 -1.14 -22.89 -7.33
CA ARG A 58 -0.23 -22.78 -8.48
C ARG A 58 -0.80 -21.89 -9.59
N ARG A 59 -2.09 -22.02 -9.89
CA ARG A 59 -2.77 -21.14 -10.87
C ARG A 59 -2.74 -19.68 -10.42
N MET A 60 -3.09 -19.41 -9.16
CA MET A 60 -3.06 -18.06 -8.59
C MET A 60 -1.67 -17.43 -8.71
N ILE A 61 -0.61 -18.15 -8.35
CA ILE A 61 0.77 -17.66 -8.47
C ILE A 61 1.15 -17.33 -9.92
N ALA A 62 0.77 -18.18 -10.87
CA ALA A 62 1.03 -17.95 -12.29
C ALA A 62 0.30 -16.70 -12.81
N GLU A 63 -0.98 -16.54 -12.44
CA GLU A 63 -1.76 -15.36 -12.79
C GLU A 63 -1.23 -14.08 -12.15
N ASP A 64 -0.80 -14.14 -10.88
CA ASP A 64 -0.18 -13.00 -10.19
C ASP A 64 1.09 -12.55 -10.93
N ALA A 65 1.91 -13.49 -11.40
CA ALA A 65 3.10 -13.18 -12.19
C ALA A 65 2.74 -12.48 -13.52
N MET A 66 1.69 -12.95 -14.21
CA MET A 66 1.21 -12.32 -15.45
C MET A 66 0.66 -10.90 -15.21
N ARG A 67 -0.10 -10.70 -14.13
CA ARG A 67 -0.61 -9.36 -13.75
C ARG A 67 0.55 -8.42 -13.43
N ARG A 68 1.56 -8.86 -12.68
CA ARG A 68 2.76 -8.05 -12.38
C ARG A 68 3.54 -7.68 -13.63
N ALA A 69 3.74 -8.63 -14.56
CA ALA A 69 4.41 -8.34 -15.83
C ALA A 69 3.67 -7.25 -16.62
N THR A 70 2.34 -7.37 -16.72
CA THR A 70 1.50 -6.38 -17.40
C THR A 70 1.54 -5.02 -16.70
N ALA A 71 1.39 -4.98 -15.38
CA ALA A 71 1.46 -3.75 -14.60
C ALA A 71 2.83 -3.07 -14.71
N ARG A 72 3.93 -3.84 -14.80
CA ARG A 72 5.28 -3.32 -15.00
C ARG A 72 5.41 -2.60 -16.34
N THR A 73 4.84 -3.16 -17.42
CA THR A 73 4.79 -2.51 -18.73
C THR A 73 3.99 -1.21 -18.67
N LEU A 74 2.78 -1.22 -18.08
CA LEU A 74 1.97 -0.01 -17.92
C LEU A 74 2.70 1.08 -17.13
N LEU A 75 3.44 0.70 -16.08
CA LEU A 75 4.26 1.63 -15.30
C LEU A 75 5.39 2.22 -16.13
N ALA A 76 6.14 1.39 -16.86
CA ALA A 76 7.26 1.84 -17.70
C ALA A 76 6.81 2.75 -18.86
N GLU A 77 5.60 2.53 -19.38
CA GLU A 77 4.99 3.37 -20.42
C GLU A 77 4.33 4.65 -19.87
N GLY A 78 4.39 4.89 -18.55
CA GLY A 78 3.80 6.08 -17.93
C GLY A 78 2.27 6.09 -17.89
N LYS A 79 1.62 4.91 -17.92
CA LYS A 79 0.16 4.75 -18.00
C LYS A 79 -0.56 4.71 -16.64
N LEU A 80 0.14 4.93 -15.54
CA LEU A 80 -0.44 5.09 -14.20
C LEU A 80 -0.47 6.58 -13.87
N SER A 81 -1.63 7.11 -13.52
CA SER A 81 -1.83 8.55 -13.35
C SER A 81 -2.57 8.93 -12.08
N THR A 82 -3.54 8.11 -11.67
CA THR A 82 -4.42 8.36 -10.52
C THR A 82 -3.90 7.69 -9.25
N ALA A 83 -4.39 8.13 -8.09
CA ALA A 83 -4.09 7.46 -6.83
C ALA A 83 -4.53 5.97 -6.85
N GLU A 84 -5.64 5.68 -7.52
CA GLU A 84 -6.19 4.33 -7.68
C GLU A 84 -5.27 3.44 -8.53
N ASP A 85 -4.69 3.97 -9.60
CA ASP A 85 -3.75 3.24 -10.45
C ASP A 85 -2.54 2.73 -9.63
N TYR A 86 -1.94 3.63 -8.85
CA TYR A 86 -0.81 3.28 -8.00
C TYR A 86 -1.20 2.32 -6.87
N TYR A 87 -2.39 2.48 -6.30
CA TYR A 87 -2.93 1.59 -5.28
C TYR A 87 -3.14 0.16 -5.83
N HIS A 88 -3.80 0.03 -6.97
CA HIS A 88 -4.00 -1.24 -7.66
C HIS A 88 -2.67 -1.92 -7.99
N ALA A 89 -1.72 -1.18 -8.56
CA ALA A 89 -0.40 -1.71 -8.87
C ALA A 89 0.33 -2.19 -7.60
N ALA A 90 0.28 -1.43 -6.49
CA ALA A 90 0.89 -1.86 -5.23
C ALA A 90 0.34 -3.22 -4.76
N PHE A 91 -0.96 -3.44 -4.90
CA PHE A 91 -1.58 -4.73 -4.59
C PHE A 91 -1.10 -5.86 -5.49
N LEU A 92 -0.98 -5.64 -6.80
CA LEU A 92 -0.45 -6.65 -7.71
C LEU A 92 1.01 -7.00 -7.38
N PHE A 93 1.85 -6.01 -7.07
CA PHE A 93 3.26 -6.23 -6.76
C PHE A 93 3.51 -6.83 -5.37
N GLN A 94 2.64 -6.60 -4.38
CA GLN A 94 2.80 -7.23 -3.05
C GLN A 94 2.69 -8.76 -3.09
N HIS A 95 2.13 -9.31 -4.18
CA HIS A 95 2.06 -10.74 -4.45
C HIS A 95 3.28 -11.29 -5.22
N GLY A 96 4.34 -10.48 -5.31
CA GLY A 96 5.66 -10.92 -5.74
C GLY A 96 6.35 -11.89 -4.77
N SER A 97 7.52 -12.37 -5.17
CA SER A 97 8.28 -13.37 -4.42
C SER A 97 9.68 -12.91 -4.00
N ASP A 98 10.14 -11.75 -4.48
CA ASP A 98 11.45 -11.20 -4.18
C ASP A 98 11.39 -9.82 -3.51
N ALA A 99 12.53 -9.35 -3.02
CA ALA A 99 12.60 -8.08 -2.31
C ALA A 99 12.32 -6.88 -3.23
N ALA A 100 12.66 -6.99 -4.52
CA ALA A 100 12.48 -5.91 -5.48
C ALA A 100 10.99 -5.68 -5.78
N ASP A 101 10.20 -6.76 -5.89
CA ASP A 101 8.75 -6.68 -6.03
C ASP A 101 8.11 -5.99 -4.82
N TYR A 102 8.51 -6.33 -3.59
CA TYR A 102 7.98 -5.67 -2.38
C TYR A 102 8.39 -4.21 -2.25
N LEU A 103 9.64 -3.87 -2.60
CA LEU A 103 10.11 -2.49 -2.57
C LEU A 103 9.43 -1.63 -3.64
N LEU A 104 9.17 -2.20 -4.82
CA LEU A 104 8.37 -1.54 -5.86
C LEU A 104 6.92 -1.36 -5.39
N ALA A 105 6.31 -2.39 -4.79
CA ALA A 105 4.96 -2.30 -4.22
C ALA A 105 4.86 -1.18 -3.17
N HIS A 106 5.86 -1.05 -2.30
CA HIS A 106 5.94 0.04 -1.32
C HIS A 106 6.01 1.41 -1.99
N SER A 107 6.87 1.56 -3.00
CA SER A 107 7.02 2.81 -3.74
C SER A 107 5.72 3.22 -4.45
N LEU A 108 5.00 2.25 -5.02
CA LEU A 108 3.68 2.47 -5.64
C LEU A 108 2.64 2.86 -4.59
N ALA A 109 2.61 2.19 -3.44
CA ALA A 109 1.70 2.55 -2.35
C ALA A 109 1.95 3.99 -1.85
N MET A 110 3.21 4.38 -1.69
CA MET A 110 3.57 5.77 -1.33
C MET A 110 3.12 6.78 -2.39
N ALA A 111 3.20 6.43 -3.68
CA ALA A 111 2.69 7.28 -4.76
C ALA A 111 1.15 7.44 -4.73
N ALA A 112 0.41 6.42 -4.27
CA ALA A 112 -1.03 6.50 -4.04
C ALA A 112 -1.37 7.38 -2.83
N VAL A 113 -0.66 7.21 -1.71
CA VAL A 113 -0.80 8.04 -0.50
C VAL A 113 -0.55 9.52 -0.82
N ALA A 114 0.54 9.82 -1.54
CA ALA A 114 0.88 11.18 -1.95
C ALA A 114 -0.17 11.84 -2.86
N ARG A 115 -1.04 11.03 -3.47
CA ARG A 115 -2.18 11.48 -4.30
C ARG A 115 -3.52 11.46 -3.55
N GLY A 116 -3.51 11.27 -2.23
CA GLY A 116 -4.68 11.37 -1.37
C GLY A 116 -5.44 10.07 -1.13
N LYS A 117 -4.91 8.90 -1.53
CA LYS A 117 -5.53 7.60 -1.22
C LYS A 117 -5.12 7.14 0.17
N ALA A 118 -5.90 7.50 1.19
CA ALA A 118 -5.62 7.14 2.58
C ALA A 118 -5.63 5.61 2.81
N GLU A 119 -6.45 4.88 2.06
CA GLU A 119 -6.52 3.41 2.09
C GLU A 119 -5.20 2.75 1.68
N ALA A 120 -4.32 3.47 0.97
CA ALA A 120 -3.01 2.99 0.58
C ALA A 120 -2.00 2.93 1.75
N ASN A 121 -2.29 3.56 2.90
CA ASN A 121 -1.37 3.59 4.04
C ASN A 121 -1.06 2.17 4.55
N TRP A 122 -2.08 1.32 4.64
CA TRP A 122 -1.89 -0.06 5.12
C TRP A 122 -1.01 -0.88 4.17
N ILE A 123 -1.25 -0.79 2.86
CA ILE A 123 -0.44 -1.55 1.89
C ILE A 123 1.00 -1.00 1.79
N ALA A 124 1.20 0.31 2.03
CA ALA A 124 2.54 0.89 2.16
C ALA A 124 3.31 0.30 3.35
N ALA A 125 2.66 0.21 4.52
CA ALA A 125 3.23 -0.44 5.70
C ALA A 125 3.52 -1.93 5.43
N ALA A 126 2.55 -2.64 4.85
CA ALA A 126 2.65 -4.08 4.67
C ALA A 126 3.73 -4.51 3.66
N THR A 127 3.92 -3.72 2.62
CA THR A 127 4.97 -3.97 1.61
C THR A 127 6.36 -3.65 2.13
N LEU A 128 6.52 -2.64 3.00
CA LEU A 128 7.79 -2.39 3.67
C LEU A 128 8.17 -3.52 4.63
N ASP A 129 7.23 -4.00 5.45
CA ASP A 129 7.48 -5.13 6.35
C ASP A 129 7.86 -6.40 5.55
N ARG A 130 7.20 -6.68 4.42
CA ARG A 130 7.60 -7.77 3.50
C ARG A 130 9.00 -7.60 2.97
N TYR A 131 9.36 -6.39 2.53
CA TYR A 131 10.70 -6.07 2.06
C TYR A 131 11.74 -6.34 3.15
N LEU A 132 11.54 -5.78 4.34
CA LEU A 132 12.44 -5.94 5.50
C LEU A 132 12.64 -7.41 5.85
N MET A 133 11.56 -8.16 6.00
CA MET A 133 11.65 -9.60 6.30
C MET A 133 12.34 -10.38 5.19
N LYS A 134 12.09 -10.04 3.91
CA LYS A 134 12.73 -10.70 2.77
C LYS A 134 14.24 -10.50 2.74
N ILE A 135 14.74 -9.36 3.24
CA ILE A 135 16.17 -9.07 3.35
C ILE A 135 16.77 -9.43 4.72
N GLY A 136 16.02 -10.14 5.58
CA GLY A 136 16.49 -10.61 6.89
C GLY A 136 16.47 -9.56 8.01
N GLN A 137 15.76 -8.45 7.83
CA GLN A 137 15.56 -7.41 8.84
C GLN A 137 14.24 -7.62 9.61
N PRO A 138 14.13 -7.14 10.87
CA PRO A 138 12.87 -7.14 11.59
C PRO A 138 11.84 -6.28 10.86
N GLN A 139 10.59 -6.74 10.86
CA GLN A 139 9.46 -5.89 10.48
C GLN A 139 9.23 -4.81 11.53
N ILE A 140 8.56 -3.71 11.17
CA ILE A 140 8.38 -2.54 12.05
C ILE A 140 6.91 -2.16 12.26
N TYR A 141 6.01 -2.66 11.41
CA TYR A 141 4.57 -2.45 11.55
C TYR A 141 3.82 -3.69 12.01
N GLY A 142 4.41 -4.88 12.00
CA GLY A 142 3.73 -6.08 12.44
C GLY A 142 2.63 -6.53 11.46
N THR A 143 2.75 -6.24 10.17
CA THR A 143 1.72 -6.66 9.20
C THR A 143 1.90 -8.11 8.75
N GLN A 144 3.10 -8.67 8.95
CA GLN A 144 3.47 -9.99 8.46
C GLN A 144 3.42 -11.05 9.56
N TYR A 145 2.80 -12.17 9.21
CA TYR A 145 2.69 -13.35 10.07
C TYR A 145 3.38 -14.51 9.35
N THR A 146 4.26 -15.21 10.05
CA THR A 146 4.93 -16.41 9.57
C THR A 146 4.41 -17.61 10.35
N ARG A 147 4.32 -18.77 9.70
CA ARG A 147 3.93 -20.03 10.34
C ARG A 147 4.96 -21.09 10.00
N SER A 148 5.52 -21.73 11.02
CA SER A 148 6.37 -22.92 10.88
C SER A 148 5.91 -24.00 11.84
N LYS A 149 6.44 -25.23 11.69
CA LYS A 149 6.14 -26.32 12.63
C LYS A 149 6.80 -26.06 13.98
N GLU A 150 7.93 -25.37 13.97
CA GLU A 150 8.80 -25.12 15.11
C GLU A 150 8.32 -23.94 15.96
N SER A 151 7.98 -22.81 15.30
CA SER A 151 7.61 -21.56 15.98
C SER A 151 6.10 -21.35 16.12
N GLY A 152 5.28 -22.20 15.49
CA GLY A 152 3.87 -21.90 15.27
C GLY A 152 3.70 -20.59 14.47
N VAL A 153 2.55 -19.94 14.64
CA VAL A 153 2.32 -18.60 14.08
C VAL A 153 3.07 -17.55 14.90
N THR A 154 3.88 -16.73 14.24
CA THR A 154 4.59 -15.60 14.86
C THR A 154 4.58 -14.38 13.96
N MET A 155 4.93 -13.24 14.54
CA MET A 155 5.23 -11.99 13.83
C MET A 155 6.73 -11.67 13.88
N ASP A 156 7.55 -12.51 14.52
CA ASP A 156 8.97 -12.21 14.67
C ASP A 156 9.78 -12.59 13.41
N PRO A 157 10.89 -11.89 13.13
CA PRO A 157 11.45 -10.77 13.89
C PRO A 157 10.65 -9.46 13.72
N TYR A 158 10.37 -8.77 14.84
CA TYR A 158 9.58 -7.54 14.89
C TYR A 158 10.14 -6.54 15.93
N ASP A 159 10.63 -5.40 15.44
CA ASP A 159 10.96 -4.24 16.28
C ASP A 159 9.68 -3.49 16.67
N ARG A 160 9.21 -3.76 17.88
CA ARG A 160 8.00 -3.18 18.45
C ARG A 160 8.23 -1.78 19.06
N ALA A 161 9.48 -1.35 19.22
CA ALA A 161 9.79 -0.08 19.88
C ALA A 161 9.84 1.09 18.89
N LEU A 162 10.15 0.83 17.62
CA LEU A 162 10.39 1.87 16.63
C LEU A 162 9.14 2.71 16.29
N ILE A 163 7.98 2.06 16.12
CA ILE A 163 6.74 2.72 15.68
C ILE A 163 5.71 2.73 16.82
N PRO A 164 5.54 3.85 17.56
CA PRO A 164 4.57 3.96 18.64
C PRO A 164 3.13 3.99 18.12
N ASP A 165 2.17 3.55 18.95
CA ASP A 165 0.75 3.45 18.56
C ASP A 165 0.15 4.73 17.98
N SER A 166 0.57 5.91 18.44
CA SER A 166 0.13 7.19 17.86
C SER A 166 0.48 7.30 16.37
N LEU A 167 1.69 6.91 15.98
CA LEU A 167 2.13 6.91 14.58
C LEU A 167 1.45 5.78 13.80
N ARG A 168 1.22 4.62 14.42
CA ARG A 168 0.51 3.49 13.79
C ARG A 168 -0.90 3.90 13.36
N THR A 169 -1.64 4.57 14.24
CA THR A 169 -2.98 5.08 13.92
C THR A 169 -2.94 6.10 12.79
N THR A 170 -1.97 7.03 12.78
CA THR A 170 -1.79 7.97 11.66
C THR A 170 -1.54 7.25 10.33
N LEU A 171 -0.79 6.15 10.37
CA LEU A 171 -0.47 5.32 9.20
C LEU A 171 -1.53 4.25 8.90
N GLY A 172 -2.70 4.27 9.55
CA GLY A 172 -3.76 3.29 9.30
C GLY A 172 -3.35 1.84 9.62
N VAL A 173 -2.39 1.65 10.52
CA VAL A 173 -1.94 0.33 11.01
C VAL A 173 -2.58 0.06 12.38
N PRO A 174 -3.09 -1.15 12.65
CA PRO A 174 -3.64 -1.52 13.95
C PRO A 174 -2.63 -1.30 15.10
N MET A 175 -3.13 -0.91 16.26
CA MET A 175 -2.32 -0.79 17.48
C MET A 175 -1.72 -2.15 17.88
N GLN A 176 -0.62 -2.14 18.62
CA GLN A 176 0.06 -3.38 18.99
C GLN A 176 -0.83 -4.33 19.80
N ALA A 177 -1.67 -3.81 20.70
CA ALA A 177 -2.61 -4.62 21.47
C ALA A 177 -3.62 -5.37 20.57
N GLU A 178 -4.09 -4.74 19.49
CA GLU A 178 -5.01 -5.37 18.52
C GLU A 178 -4.30 -6.47 17.71
N GLN A 179 -3.06 -6.21 17.29
CA GLN A 179 -2.24 -7.22 16.61
C GLN A 179 -1.95 -8.41 17.51
N LEU A 180 -1.66 -8.19 18.80
CA LEU A 180 -1.42 -9.26 19.76
C LEU A 180 -2.66 -10.13 19.93
N LYS A 181 -3.84 -9.51 20.11
CA LYS A 181 -5.11 -10.23 20.18
C LYS A 181 -5.38 -11.05 18.91
N LYS A 182 -5.05 -10.51 17.73
CA LYS A 182 -5.16 -11.23 16.45
C LYS A 182 -4.20 -12.43 16.40
N LEU A 183 -2.95 -12.25 16.82
CA LEU A 183 -1.94 -13.31 16.87
C LEU A 183 -2.37 -14.44 17.82
N GLU A 184 -2.88 -14.11 19.01
CA GLU A 184 -3.44 -15.08 19.96
C GLU A 184 -4.61 -15.86 19.34
N GLY A 185 -5.50 -15.17 18.64
CA GLY A 185 -6.59 -15.77 17.88
C GLY A 185 -6.09 -16.77 16.83
N MET A 186 -4.99 -16.49 16.13
CA MET A 186 -4.37 -17.41 15.16
C MET A 186 -3.69 -18.62 15.80
N LYS A 187 -3.25 -18.51 17.06
CA LYS A 187 -2.58 -19.59 17.81
C LYS A 187 -3.56 -20.56 18.46
N ALA A 188 -4.83 -20.19 18.61
CA ALA A 188 -5.82 -21.03 19.27
C ALA A 188 -6.01 -22.37 18.51
N PRO A 189 -6.15 -23.51 19.20
CA PRO A 189 -6.29 -24.83 18.57
C PRO A 189 -7.55 -24.99 17.71
N ASN A 190 -8.54 -24.11 17.89
CA ASN A 190 -9.75 -24.00 17.07
C ASN A 190 -9.75 -22.79 16.12
N ALA A 191 -8.59 -22.12 15.96
CA ALA A 191 -8.44 -21.11 14.94
C ALA A 191 -8.71 -21.79 13.59
N LYS A 192 -9.84 -21.43 12.97
CA LYS A 192 -10.02 -21.74 11.54
C LYS A 192 -8.76 -21.21 10.83
N PRO A 193 -8.18 -21.99 9.91
CA PRO A 193 -6.93 -21.61 9.25
C PRO A 193 -6.94 -20.20 8.67
#